data_AF-A0A7S3FCB4-F1
#
_entry.id   AF-A0A7S3FCB4-F1
#
_cell.length_a   1.000
_cell.length_b   1.000
_cell.length_c   1.000
_cell.angle_alpha   90.00
_cell.angle_beta   90.00
_cell.angle_gamma   90.00
#
_symmetry.space_group_name_H-M   'P 1'
#
loop_
_entity.id
_entity.type
_entity.pdbx_description
1 polymer ?
#
loop_
_entity_poly.entity_id
_entity_poly.type
_entity_poly.pdbx_seq_one_letter_code
_entity_poly.pdbx_strand_id
1 'polypeptide(L)'
;MATMAAKQLSARAAVRGAPVRARRSAPVTISRRSVVVRAEGEDAKEGEEAEAPSRPETLPVPSAADLRSKSDDELTAMIEDANRTQLQMRFARSLRQPFNASNFSKLRKSIAIAKTIMREREIEQGIKPRASRAAKRKAQRANLMI
;
A
#
# COMPACT_ATOMS: atom_id res chain seq x y z
N MET A 1 -68.12 16.29 9.02
CA MET A 1 -68.24 17.35 10.06
C MET A 1 -67.74 16.79 11.38
N ALA A 2 -67.19 17.65 12.25
CA ALA A 2 -66.54 17.33 13.54
C ALA A 2 -65.31 16.37 13.43
N THR A 3 -64.05 16.69 13.74
CA THR A 3 -63.39 17.48 14.81
C THR A 3 -63.63 16.97 16.23
N MET A 4 -62.59 16.39 16.86
CA MET A 4 -61.85 17.04 17.95
C MET A 4 -60.61 16.21 18.33
N ALA A 5 -59.57 16.86 18.84
CA ALA A 5 -58.31 16.23 19.21
C ALA A 5 -58.16 16.17 20.74
N ALA A 6 -57.43 15.16 21.25
CA ALA A 6 -56.96 15.16 22.62
C ALA A 6 -55.52 14.63 22.70
N LYS A 7 -54.56 15.53 22.95
CA LYS A 7 -53.23 15.16 23.47
C LYS A 7 -53.39 14.68 24.90
N GLN A 8 -52.70 13.60 25.26
CA GLN A 8 -52.14 13.45 26.61
C GLN A 8 -50.66 13.08 26.50
N LEU A 9 -49.86 13.62 27.42
CA LEU A 9 -48.40 13.66 27.35
C LEU A 9 -47.77 12.92 28.55
N SER A 10 -46.61 12.33 28.30
CA SER A 10 -45.49 12.15 29.24
C SER A 10 -45.47 10.97 30.23
N ALA A 11 -44.25 10.75 30.78
CA ALA A 11 -43.82 9.79 31.81
C ALA A 11 -43.75 8.30 31.38
N ARG A 12 -42.63 7.69 30.92
CA ARG A 12 -41.19 7.67 31.32
C ARG A 12 -40.82 6.60 32.37
N ALA A 13 -40.60 5.36 31.93
CA ALA A 13 -39.72 4.37 32.58
C ALA A 13 -39.30 3.30 31.54
N ALA A 14 -38.22 3.44 30.76
CA ALA A 14 -36.81 3.48 31.16
C ALA A 14 -36.21 2.16 31.70
N VAL A 15 -36.55 1.00 31.13
CA VAL A 15 -35.61 -0.15 31.14
C VAL A 15 -34.64 0.02 29.96
N ARG A 16 -33.59 0.81 30.19
CA ARG A 16 -32.49 0.97 29.25
C ARG A 16 -31.72 -0.34 29.18
N GLY A 17 -31.84 -1.07 28.07
CA GLY A 17 -30.87 -2.10 27.71
C GLY A 17 -29.49 -1.45 27.67
N ALA A 18 -28.65 -1.74 28.67
CA ALA A 18 -27.33 -1.15 28.76
C ALA A 18 -26.50 -1.62 27.56
N PRO A 19 -25.94 -0.72 26.72
CA PRO A 19 -24.94 -1.16 25.77
C PRO A 19 -23.75 -1.63 26.59
N VAL A 20 -23.45 -2.93 26.51
CA VAL A 20 -22.21 -3.50 27.04
C VAL A 20 -21.09 -2.76 26.32
N ARG A 21 -20.54 -1.74 26.99
CA ARG A 21 -19.45 -0.91 26.48
C ARG A 21 -18.21 -1.77 26.48
N ALA A 22 -18.10 -2.60 25.45
CA ALA A 22 -16.91 -3.36 25.14
C ALA A 22 -15.76 -2.37 25.12
N ARG A 23 -14.94 -2.42 26.17
CA ARG A 23 -13.67 -1.71 26.22
C ARG A 23 -12.80 -2.36 25.16
N ARG A 24 -12.93 -1.88 23.92
CA ARG A 24 -11.92 -2.08 22.88
C ARG A 24 -10.66 -1.46 23.45
N SER A 25 -9.81 -2.29 24.05
CA SER A 25 -8.44 -1.93 24.35
C SER A 25 -7.86 -1.34 23.09
N ALA A 26 -7.25 -0.15 23.21
CA ALA A 26 -6.60 0.46 22.06
C ALA A 26 -5.62 -0.56 21.48
N PRO A 27 -5.57 -0.76 20.15
CA PRO A 27 -4.60 -1.67 19.57
C PRO A 27 -3.22 -1.12 19.90
N VAL A 28 -2.49 -1.82 20.77
CA VAL A 28 -1.11 -1.48 21.09
C VAL A 28 -0.35 -1.53 19.76
N THR A 29 0.09 -0.37 19.30
CA THR A 29 0.90 -0.23 18.10
C THR A 29 2.30 -0.74 18.39
N ILE A 30 2.43 -2.07 18.50
CA ILE A 30 3.72 -2.74 18.58
C ILE A 30 4.46 -2.38 17.30
N SER A 31 5.40 -1.44 17.42
CA SER A 31 6.34 -1.07 16.37
C SER A 31 7.27 -2.26 16.16
N ARG A 32 6.78 -3.26 15.42
CA ARG A 32 7.56 -4.42 14.98
C ARG A 32 8.57 -3.91 13.95
N ARG A 33 9.68 -3.34 14.43
CA ARG A 33 10.94 -3.31 13.69
C ARG A 33 11.21 -4.74 13.25
N SER A 34 10.99 -5.04 11.97
CA SER A 34 11.22 -6.37 11.42
C SER A 34 12.72 -6.62 11.35
N VAL A 35 13.27 -7.11 12.47
CA VAL A 35 14.60 -7.68 12.55
C VAL A 35 14.45 -9.15 12.18
N VAL A 36 14.96 -9.51 11.01
CA VAL A 36 15.19 -10.91 10.63
C VAL A 36 16.69 -11.09 10.66
N VAL A 37 17.18 -11.81 11.67
CA VAL A 37 18.57 -12.23 11.79
C VAL A 37 18.56 -13.72 12.09
N ARG A 38 19.15 -14.52 11.19
CA ARG A 38 20.03 -15.64 11.52
C ARG A 38 20.58 -16.33 10.27
N ALA A 39 21.88 -16.21 10.12
CA ALA A 39 22.78 -17.32 9.84
C ALA A 39 24.03 -17.05 10.71
N GLU A 40 24.51 -18.06 11.43
CA GLU A 40 25.76 -18.02 12.19
C GLU A 40 26.71 -19.05 11.54
N GLY A 41 28.00 -18.70 11.39
CA GLY A 41 29.02 -19.44 10.62
C GLY A 41 28.88 -19.28 9.09
N GLU A 42 29.91 -19.23 8.25
CA GLU A 42 31.39 -19.25 8.33
C GLU A 42 31.89 -18.37 7.13
N ASP A 43 33.01 -17.64 7.08
CA ASP A 43 34.22 -17.48 7.92
C ASP A 43 34.65 -15.99 8.00
N ALA A 44 35.66 -15.65 8.82
CA ALA A 44 36.33 -14.35 8.78
C ALA A 44 37.52 -14.36 7.79
N LYS A 45 37.45 -13.54 6.74
CA LYS A 45 38.64 -13.11 5.97
C LYS A 45 38.98 -11.68 6.35
N GLU A 46 40.12 -11.51 6.98
CA GLU A 46 40.75 -10.21 7.25
C GLU A 46 41.25 -9.61 5.93
N GLY A 47 41.21 -8.27 5.78
CA GLY A 47 41.93 -7.58 4.70
C GLY A 47 41.15 -6.68 3.76
N GLU A 48 39.95 -6.21 4.11
CA GLU A 48 39.34 -5.01 3.52
C GLU A 48 38.51 -4.32 4.62
N GLU A 49 38.36 -2.99 4.58
CA GLU A 49 37.46 -2.31 5.52
C GLU A 49 36.02 -2.73 5.22
N ALA A 50 35.55 -3.75 5.93
CA ALA A 50 34.23 -4.33 5.73
C ALA A 50 33.16 -3.30 6.14
N GLU A 51 32.72 -2.50 5.16
CA GLU A 51 31.53 -1.68 5.24
C GLU A 51 30.38 -2.56 5.76
N ALA A 52 30.04 -2.38 7.04
CA ALA A 52 29.21 -3.32 7.77
C ALA A 52 27.90 -3.57 6.99
N PRO A 53 27.51 -4.85 6.77
CA PRO A 53 26.57 -5.24 5.71
C PRO A 53 25.34 -4.35 5.75
N SER A 54 25.28 -3.42 4.78
CA SER A 54 24.49 -2.22 4.94
C SER A 54 23.02 -2.59 5.07
N ARG A 55 22.40 -2.15 6.18
CA ARG A 55 21.07 -2.63 6.55
C ARG A 55 20.11 -2.31 5.41
N PRO A 56 19.42 -3.31 4.82
CA PRO A 56 18.70 -3.13 3.57
C PRO A 56 17.73 -1.95 3.66
N GLU A 57 17.96 -0.95 2.81
CA GLU A 57 17.42 0.39 2.99
C GLU A 57 15.89 0.39 3.10
N THR A 58 15.39 1.33 3.90
CA THR A 58 13.95 1.47 4.12
C THR A 58 13.41 2.48 3.12
N LEU A 59 12.85 2.00 2.00
CA LEU A 59 12.35 2.88 0.94
C LEU A 59 11.32 3.89 1.49
N PRO A 60 11.32 5.15 1.04
CA PRO A 60 10.26 6.10 1.36
C PRO A 60 8.94 5.65 0.76
N VAL A 61 7.82 6.01 1.40
CA VAL A 61 6.51 5.93 0.74
C VAL A 61 6.31 7.26 0.02
N PRO A 62 6.19 7.28 -1.32
CA PRO A 62 5.93 8.53 -2.04
C PRO A 62 4.56 9.08 -1.62
N SER A 63 4.46 10.39 -1.39
CA SER A 63 3.19 11.01 -1.08
C SER A 63 2.33 11.11 -2.35
N ALA A 64 1.01 11.15 -2.19
CA ALA A 64 0.09 11.34 -3.33
C ALA A 64 0.13 12.78 -3.90
N ALA A 65 0.82 13.72 -3.24
CA ALA A 65 1.10 15.04 -3.80
C ALA A 65 2.32 14.95 -4.74
N ASP A 66 3.42 14.34 -4.29
CA ASP A 66 4.69 14.21 -5.03
C ASP A 66 4.56 13.41 -6.33
N LEU A 67 3.49 12.60 -6.46
CA LEU A 67 3.20 11.83 -7.66
C LEU A 67 2.26 12.55 -8.63
N ARG A 68 1.52 13.58 -8.20
CA ARG A 68 0.63 14.34 -9.10
C ARG A 68 1.35 15.40 -9.92
N SER A 69 2.50 15.88 -9.47
CA SER A 69 3.37 16.81 -10.19
C SER A 69 4.15 16.16 -11.35
N LYS A 70 4.26 14.82 -11.38
CA LYS A 70 5.03 14.07 -12.38
C LYS A 70 4.29 13.88 -13.70
N SER A 71 5.01 13.78 -14.81
CA SER A 71 4.45 13.39 -16.11
C SER A 71 3.92 11.95 -16.11
N ASP A 72 3.07 11.60 -17.08
CA ASP A 72 2.57 10.22 -17.22
C ASP A 72 3.71 9.23 -17.57
N ASP A 73 4.72 9.67 -18.31
CA ASP A 73 5.89 8.87 -18.65
C ASP A 73 6.76 8.58 -17.42
N GLU A 74 7.00 9.58 -16.55
CA GLU A 74 7.64 9.36 -15.25
C GLU A 74 6.86 8.40 -14.36
N LEU A 75 5.52 8.47 -14.37
CA LEU A 75 4.68 7.54 -13.60
C LEU A 75 4.77 6.10 -14.12
N THR A 76 4.85 5.90 -15.44
CA THR A 76 5.04 4.57 -16.02
C THR A 76 6.44 4.01 -15.73
N ALA A 77 7.50 4.80 -15.94
CA ALA A 77 8.87 4.43 -15.58
C ALA A 77 8.99 4.04 -14.10
N MET A 78 8.42 4.85 -13.19
CA MET A 78 8.40 4.58 -11.76
C MET A 78 7.64 3.29 -11.41
N ILE A 79 6.56 2.95 -12.14
CA ILE A 79 5.87 1.67 -11.98
C ILE A 79 6.77 0.50 -12.41
N GLU A 80 7.51 0.63 -13.50
CA GLU A 80 8.43 -0.41 -13.96
C GLU A 80 9.56 -0.66 -12.98
N ASP A 81 10.22 0.39 -12.49
CA ASP A 81 11.29 0.27 -11.48
C ASP A 81 10.78 -0.32 -10.16
N ALA A 82 9.58 0.06 -9.73
CA ALA A 82 8.94 -0.54 -8.58
C ALA A 82 8.62 -2.04 -8.80
N ASN A 83 8.31 -2.48 -10.02
CA ASN A 83 8.15 -3.91 -10.34
C ASN A 83 9.51 -4.64 -10.39
N ARG A 84 10.55 -4.04 -11.00
CA ARG A 84 11.92 -4.59 -11.08
C ARG A 84 12.48 -4.84 -9.68
N THR A 85 12.43 -3.82 -8.81
CA THR A 85 12.87 -3.91 -7.40
C THR A 85 12.01 -4.89 -6.59
N GLN A 86 10.69 -4.94 -6.81
CA GLN A 86 9.83 -5.95 -6.18
C GLN A 86 10.19 -7.38 -6.60
N LEU A 87 10.59 -7.61 -7.86
CA LEU A 87 11.04 -8.91 -8.34
C LEU A 87 12.40 -9.31 -7.73
N GLN A 88 13.37 -8.38 -7.71
CA GLN A 88 14.66 -8.58 -7.05
C GLN A 88 14.50 -8.96 -5.56
N MET A 89 13.61 -8.31 -4.82
CA MET A 89 13.31 -8.68 -3.42
C MET A 89 12.70 -10.09 -3.28
N ARG A 90 11.99 -10.60 -4.30
CA ARG A 90 11.48 -11.99 -4.29
C ARG A 90 12.61 -12.99 -4.51
N PHE A 91 13.58 -12.68 -5.37
CA PHE A 91 14.79 -13.48 -5.52
C PHE A 91 15.67 -13.44 -4.26
N ALA A 92 15.93 -12.27 -3.69
CA ALA A 92 16.65 -12.13 -2.41
C ALA A 92 16.01 -12.98 -1.30
N ARG A 93 14.67 -12.92 -1.17
CA ARG A 93 13.91 -13.78 -0.24
C ARG A 93 14.07 -15.28 -0.52
N SER A 94 14.09 -15.69 -1.80
CA SER A 94 14.28 -17.10 -2.18
C SER A 94 15.69 -17.59 -1.87
N LEU A 95 16.69 -16.75 -2.12
CA LEU A 95 18.11 -16.98 -1.86
C LEU A 95 18.50 -16.78 -0.38
N ARG A 96 17.52 -16.49 0.49
CA ARG A 96 17.68 -16.19 1.94
C ARG A 96 18.65 -15.03 2.24
N GLN A 97 18.88 -14.16 1.26
CA GLN A 97 19.69 -12.95 1.40
C GLN A 97 18.98 -11.92 2.30
N PRO A 98 19.70 -11.02 3.01
CA PRO A 98 19.09 -10.00 3.85
C PRO A 98 18.28 -9.00 3.01
N PHE A 99 16.97 -8.86 3.29
CA PHE A 99 16.09 -7.89 2.64
C PHE A 99 15.11 -7.26 3.63
N ASN A 100 14.63 -6.06 3.29
CA ASN A 100 13.68 -5.33 4.14
C ASN A 100 12.22 -5.70 3.80
N ALA A 101 11.61 -6.54 4.62
CA ALA A 101 10.24 -7.02 4.41
C ALA A 101 9.18 -5.89 4.35
N SER A 102 9.43 -4.73 4.98
CA SER A 102 8.49 -3.61 4.95
C SER A 102 8.34 -3.00 3.55
N ASN A 103 9.41 -3.03 2.74
CA ASN A 103 9.44 -2.45 1.40
C ASN A 103 8.43 -3.11 0.44
N PHE A 104 8.12 -4.40 0.60
CA PHE A 104 7.05 -5.08 -0.14
C PHE A 104 5.67 -4.42 0.01
N SER A 105 5.38 -3.84 1.18
CA SER A 105 4.12 -3.10 1.39
C SER A 105 4.16 -1.72 0.75
N LYS A 106 5.33 -1.08 0.72
CA LYS A 106 5.54 0.27 0.20
C LYS A 106 5.55 0.31 -1.32
N LEU A 107 6.27 -0.61 -1.98
CA LEU A 107 6.26 -0.74 -3.43
C LEU A 107 4.87 -1.06 -3.98
N ARG A 108 4.12 -1.96 -3.33
CA ARG A 108 2.73 -2.24 -3.73
C ARG A 108 1.84 -1.00 -3.58
N LYS A 109 2.07 -0.15 -2.59
CA LYS A 109 1.35 1.12 -2.40
C LYS A 109 1.76 2.16 -3.45
N SER A 110 3.04 2.36 -3.74
CA SER A 110 3.49 3.31 -4.76
C SER A 110 2.95 2.96 -6.15
N ILE A 111 3.03 1.69 -6.54
CA ILE A 111 2.44 1.16 -7.78
C ILE A 111 0.93 1.41 -7.84
N ALA A 112 0.22 1.26 -6.71
CA ALA A 112 -1.22 1.52 -6.65
C ALA A 112 -1.54 3.01 -6.83
N ILE A 113 -0.84 3.91 -6.12
CA ILE A 113 -1.08 5.36 -6.17
C ILE A 113 -0.76 5.94 -7.55
N ALA A 114 0.35 5.51 -8.17
CA ALA A 114 0.67 5.91 -9.54
C ALA A 114 -0.44 5.48 -10.53
N LYS A 115 -0.93 4.24 -10.41
CA LYS A 115 -2.03 3.72 -11.25
C LYS A 115 -3.38 4.40 -10.99
N THR A 116 -3.65 4.90 -9.78
CA THR A 116 -4.86 5.70 -9.53
C THR A 116 -4.74 7.08 -10.15
N ILE A 117 -3.60 7.76 -10.04
CA ILE A 117 -3.38 9.10 -10.65
C ILE A 117 -3.49 9.03 -12.18
N MET A 118 -2.87 8.04 -12.83
CA MET A 118 -3.05 7.82 -14.27
C MET A 118 -4.53 7.60 -14.64
N ARG A 119 -5.29 6.88 -13.81
CA ARG A 119 -6.72 6.64 -14.06
C ARG A 119 -7.59 7.87 -13.76
N GLU A 120 -7.20 8.73 -12.81
CA GLU A 120 -7.81 10.05 -12.58
C GLU A 120 -7.67 10.90 -13.85
N ARG A 121 -6.45 11.01 -14.42
CA ARG A 121 -6.17 11.69 -15.69
C ARG A 121 -6.96 11.12 -16.89
N GLU A 122 -7.03 9.80 -17.04
CA GLU A 122 -7.87 9.16 -18.06
C GLU A 122 -9.38 9.49 -17.91
N ILE A 123 -9.86 9.73 -16.68
CA ILE A 123 -11.26 10.09 -16.41
C ILE A 123 -11.52 11.56 -16.77
N GLU A 124 -10.59 12.46 -16.45
CA GLU A 124 -10.63 13.88 -16.84
C GLU A 124 -10.65 14.04 -18.37
N GLN A 125 -9.90 13.20 -19.10
CA GLN A 125 -9.93 13.10 -20.56
C GLN A 125 -11.21 12.44 -21.13
N GLY A 126 -12.16 12.00 -20.29
CA GLY A 126 -13.41 11.37 -20.71
C GLY A 126 -13.30 9.92 -21.17
N ILE A 127 -12.19 9.22 -20.91
CA ILE A 127 -11.94 7.87 -21.42
C ILE A 127 -12.80 6.82 -20.69
N LYS A 128 -13.80 6.32 -21.41
CA LYS A 128 -14.72 5.25 -20.95
C LYS A 128 -13.94 4.00 -20.48
N PRO A 129 -14.35 3.33 -19.38
CA PRO A 129 -13.59 2.21 -18.80
C PRO A 129 -13.30 1.04 -19.75
N ARG A 130 -14.14 0.80 -20.76
CA ARG A 130 -13.92 -0.25 -21.77
C ARG A 130 -12.74 0.10 -22.70
N ALA A 131 -12.59 1.36 -23.09
CA ALA A 131 -11.52 1.83 -23.97
C ALA A 131 -10.16 1.76 -23.26
N SER A 132 -10.07 2.27 -22.03
CA SER A 132 -8.88 2.14 -21.16
C SER A 132 -8.43 0.68 -21.00
N ARG A 133 -9.35 -0.25 -20.70
CA ARG A 133 -9.05 -1.70 -20.61
C ARG A 133 -8.65 -2.33 -21.95
N ALA A 134 -9.07 -1.78 -23.09
CA ALA A 134 -8.64 -2.24 -24.40
C ALA A 134 -7.21 -1.77 -24.71
N ALA A 135 -6.93 -0.48 -24.53
CA ALA A 135 -5.59 0.09 -24.67
C ALA A 135 -4.57 -0.61 -23.75
N LYS A 136 -4.90 -0.78 -22.47
CA LYS A 136 -4.05 -1.49 -21.50
C LYS A 136 -3.73 -2.92 -21.91
N ARG A 137 -4.71 -3.67 -22.45
CA ARG A 137 -4.48 -5.04 -22.95
C ARG A 137 -3.63 -5.05 -24.23
N LYS A 138 -3.75 -4.03 -25.09
CA LYS A 138 -2.89 -3.87 -26.27
C LYS A 138 -1.43 -3.62 -25.85
N ALA A 139 -1.20 -2.70 -24.93
CA ALA A 139 0.13 -2.41 -24.38
C ALA A 139 0.75 -3.63 -23.68
N GLN A 140 -0.02 -4.32 -22.83
CA GLN A 140 0.45 -5.55 -22.16
C GLN A 140 0.79 -6.68 -23.14
N ARG A 141 0.11 -6.78 -24.28
CA ARG A 141 0.44 -7.76 -25.33
C ARG A 141 1.72 -7.40 -26.07
N ALA A 142 1.93 -6.11 -26.40
CA ALA A 142 3.17 -5.64 -27.02
C ALA A 142 4.37 -5.97 -26.12
N ASN A 143 4.28 -5.65 -24.82
CA ASN A 143 5.34 -5.93 -23.84
C ASN A 143 5.52 -7.42 -23.49
N LEU A 144 4.64 -8.31 -23.97
CA LEU A 144 4.71 -9.77 -23.77
C LEU A 144 5.21 -10.50 -25.04
N MET A 145 5.36 -9.77 -26.16
CA MET A 145 5.84 -10.29 -27.45
C MET A 145 7.28 -9.84 -27.75
N ILE A 146 8.00 -9.39 -26.72
CA ILE A 146 9.44 -9.09 -26.69
C ILE A 146 10.07 -10.03 -25.66
#